data_AF-A0AAU4SH36-F1
#
_entry.id   AF-A0AAU4SH36-F1
#
_cell.length_a   1.000
_cell.length_b   1.000
_cell.length_c   1.000
_cell.angle_alpha   90.00
_cell.angle_beta   90.00
_cell.angle_gamma   90.00
#
_symmetry.space_group_name_H-M   'P 1'
#
loop_
_entity.id
_entity.type
_entity.pdbx_description
1 polymer ?
#
loop_
_entity_poly.entity_id
_entity_poly.type
_entity_poly.pdbx_seq_one_letter_code
_entity_poly.pdbx_strand_id
1 'polypeptide(L)'
;MAGRQLPAGWTQEEIRRVSGDREATPLDTDRVVTGWPAQSERLRPEIVLGFHGLCLVKAVNDDDWYMGSLNDDGSVICWSAYGDLYEALRGL
;
A
#
# COMPACT_ATOMS: atom_id res chain seq x y z
N MET A 1 -1.82 -10.21 15.80
CA MET A 1 -0.45 -9.91 15.34
C MET A 1 -0.56 -9.58 13.86
N ALA A 2 -0.98 -8.36 13.54
CA ALA A 2 -0.87 -7.84 12.19
C ALA A 2 0.63 -7.69 11.90
N GLY A 3 1.09 -8.30 10.81
CA GLY A 3 2.50 -8.37 10.48
C GLY A 3 2.81 -7.42 9.34
N ARG A 4 4.02 -6.83 9.35
CA ARG A 4 4.62 -6.26 8.15
C ARG A 4 4.82 -7.39 7.13
N GLN A 5 3.90 -7.50 6.19
CA GLN A 5 3.95 -8.51 5.14
C GLN A 5 4.46 -7.90 3.84
N LEU A 6 5.21 -8.70 3.10
CA LEU A 6 5.60 -8.42 1.73
C LEU A 6 4.73 -9.26 0.77
N PRO A 7 4.48 -8.75 -0.44
CA PRO A 7 3.78 -9.51 -1.46
C PRO A 7 4.56 -10.78 -1.85
N ALA A 8 3.82 -11.83 -2.20
CA ALA A 8 4.42 -13.11 -2.56
C ALA A 8 5.34 -12.96 -3.77
N GLY A 9 6.58 -13.45 -3.64
CA GLY A 9 7.58 -13.37 -4.70
C GLY A 9 8.28 -12.00 -4.82
N TRP A 10 8.02 -11.06 -3.91
CA TRP A 10 8.67 -9.76 -3.89
C TRP A 10 9.56 -9.60 -2.66
N THR A 11 10.77 -9.10 -2.90
CA THR A 11 11.66 -8.65 -1.83
C THR A 11 11.55 -7.14 -1.62
N GLN A 12 11.88 -6.69 -0.41
CA GLN A 12 11.93 -5.25 -0.12
C GLN A 12 12.91 -4.51 -1.04
N GLU A 13 14.03 -5.13 -1.41
CA GLU A 13 15.00 -4.55 -2.32
C GLU A 13 14.46 -4.39 -3.74
N GLU A 14 13.69 -5.35 -4.25
CA GLU A 14 13.03 -5.24 -5.55
C GLU A 14 11.98 -4.13 -5.56
N ILE A 15 11.17 -4.03 -4.51
CA ILE A 15 10.19 -2.94 -4.36
C ILE A 15 10.88 -1.58 -4.41
N ARG A 16 11.99 -1.41 -3.65
CA ARG A 16 12.80 -0.18 -3.66
C ARG A 16 13.38 0.12 -5.04
N ARG A 17 13.80 -0.91 -5.76
CA ARG A 17 14.37 -0.78 -7.10
C ARG A 17 13.33 -0.38 -8.15
N VAL A 18 12.12 -0.94 -8.08
CA VAL A 18 11.05 -0.68 -9.07
C VAL A 18 10.35 0.65 -8.79
N SER A 19 10.05 0.96 -7.53
CA SER A 19 9.49 2.26 -7.13
C SER A 19 10.48 3.42 -7.26
N GLY A 20 11.78 3.13 -7.23
CA GLY A 20 12.83 4.16 -7.14
C GLY A 20 12.99 4.77 -5.76
N ASP A 21 12.14 4.40 -4.79
CA ASP A 21 12.22 4.86 -3.40
C ASP A 21 13.05 3.89 -2.55
N ARG A 22 14.19 4.35 -2.06
CA ARG A 22 15.10 3.57 -1.20
C ARG A 22 14.55 3.36 0.21
N GLU A 23 13.60 4.17 0.63
CA GLU A 23 12.97 4.11 1.95
C GLU A 23 11.69 3.27 1.95
N ALA A 24 11.34 2.69 0.78
CA ALA A 24 10.21 1.78 0.68
C ALA A 24 10.31 0.67 1.74
N THR A 25 9.25 0.57 2.55
CA THR A 25 9.21 -0.35 3.69
C THR A 25 7.80 -0.90 3.89
N PRO A 26 7.64 -2.20 4.19
CA PRO A 26 6.35 -2.70 4.60
C PRO A 26 5.93 -2.01 5.90
N LEU A 27 4.66 -1.64 5.98
CA LEU A 27 4.03 -1.07 7.15
C LEU A 27 3.10 -2.10 7.80
N ASP A 28 2.67 -1.78 9.02
CA ASP A 28 1.73 -2.61 9.74
C ASP A 28 0.34 -2.55 9.09
N THR A 29 -0.38 -3.67 9.09
CA THR A 29 -1.73 -3.77 8.54
C THR A 29 -2.80 -3.39 9.56
N ASP A 30 -2.44 -3.19 10.84
CA ASP A 30 -3.33 -2.62 11.86
C ASP A 30 -3.43 -1.09 11.71
N ARG A 31 -3.84 -0.63 10.53
CA ARG A 31 -4.00 0.78 10.18
C ARG A 31 -5.35 1.04 9.55
N VAL A 32 -5.87 2.23 9.78
CA VAL A 32 -7.14 2.66 9.18
C VAL A 32 -6.86 3.02 7.73
N VAL A 33 -7.32 2.17 6.81
CA VAL A 33 -7.30 2.44 5.37
C VAL A 33 -8.71 2.77 4.93
N THR A 34 -8.88 3.93 4.31
CA THR A 34 -10.14 4.41 3.75
C THR A 34 -9.92 4.85 2.33
N GLY A 35 -10.88 4.61 1.43
CA GLY A 35 -10.69 5.03 0.05
C GLY A 35 -11.54 4.27 -0.96
N TRP A 36 -11.19 4.49 -2.22
CA TRP A 36 -11.88 4.04 -3.43
C TRP A 36 -12.69 2.73 -3.31
N PRO A 37 -13.94 2.66 -3.83
CA PRO A 37 -14.64 3.70 -4.60
C PRO A 37 -15.31 4.78 -3.73
N ALA A 38 -15.40 4.59 -2.41
CA ALA A 38 -16.00 5.56 -1.50
C ALA A 38 -15.05 5.89 -0.35
N GLN A 39 -14.69 7.17 -0.18
CA GLN A 39 -13.75 7.61 0.87
C GLN A 39 -14.18 7.25 2.31
N SER A 40 -15.44 6.89 2.52
CA SER A 40 -15.95 6.45 3.83
C SER A 40 -15.84 4.93 4.05
N GLU A 41 -15.54 4.16 3.00
CA GLU A 41 -15.42 2.72 3.09
C GLU A 41 -14.06 2.34 3.69
N ARG A 42 -14.09 1.47 4.70
CA ARG A 42 -12.89 0.96 5.35
C ARG A 42 -12.40 -0.28 4.62
N LEU A 43 -11.24 -0.16 3.99
CA LEU A 43 -10.54 -1.27 3.37
C LEU A 43 -9.78 -2.04 4.47
N ARG A 44 -9.80 -3.37 4.38
CA ARG A 44 -8.97 -4.22 5.24
C ARG A 44 -7.66 -4.50 4.52
N PRO A 45 -6.55 -3.82 4.89
CA PRO A 45 -5.26 -4.08 4.26
C PRO A 45 -4.76 -5.48 4.62
N GLU A 46 -4.39 -6.24 3.60
CA GLU A 46 -3.57 -7.45 3.74
C GLU A 46 -2.09 -7.09 3.74
N ILE A 47 -1.69 -6.14 2.90
CA ILE A 47 -0.32 -5.67 2.76
C ILE A 47 -0.35 -4.15 2.67
N VAL A 48 0.52 -3.48 3.41
CA VAL A 48 0.75 -2.04 3.31
C VAL A 48 2.23 -1.80 3.04
N LEU A 49 2.54 -1.03 2.01
CA LEU A 49 3.88 -0.59 1.66
C LEU A 49 3.92 0.95 1.77
N GLY A 50 4.85 1.49 2.54
CA GLY A 50 5.06 2.94 2.65
C GLY A 50 6.22 3.40 1.79
N PHE A 51 6.04 4.55 1.14
CA PHE A 51 6.99 5.20 0.22
C PHE A 51 7.03 6.70 0.54
N HIS A 52 8.00 7.16 1.32
CA HIS A 52 8.23 8.56 1.72
C HIS A 52 7.04 9.57 1.63
N GLY A 53 5.90 9.26 2.27
CA GLY A 53 4.67 10.09 2.28
C GLY A 53 3.46 9.50 1.53
N LEU A 54 3.72 8.58 0.60
CA LEU A 54 2.75 7.75 -0.09
C LEU A 54 2.71 6.33 0.48
N CYS A 55 1.67 5.59 0.10
CA CYS A 55 1.52 4.20 0.46
C CYS A 55 0.73 3.43 -0.60
N LEU A 56 1.07 2.14 -0.72
CA LEU A 56 0.34 1.15 -1.48
C LEU A 56 -0.29 0.15 -0.53
N VAL A 57 -1.53 -0.22 -0.79
CA VAL A 57 -2.31 -1.12 0.03
C VAL A 57 -2.92 -2.20 -0.85
N LYS A 58 -2.70 -3.47 -0.53
CA LYS A 58 -3.48 -4.58 -1.08
C LYS A 58 -4.57 -4.94 -0.07
N ALA A 59 -5.82 -5.00 -0.50
CA ALA A 59 -6.92 -5.40 0.37
C ALA A 59 -7.02 -6.92 0.47
N VAL A 60 -7.50 -7.47 1.59
CA VAL A 60 -7.68 -8.92 1.78
C VAL A 60 -8.75 -9.49 0.82
N ASN A 61 -9.74 -8.68 0.46
CA ASN A 61 -10.88 -9.10 -0.38
C ASN A 61 -10.71 -8.69 -1.84
N ASP A 62 -9.51 -8.24 -2.24
CA ASP A 62 -9.26 -7.72 -3.57
C ASP A 62 -7.87 -8.10 -4.08
N ASP A 63 -7.78 -8.29 -5.38
CA ASP A 63 -6.49 -8.47 -6.04
C ASP A 63 -5.80 -7.17 -6.42
N ASP A 64 -6.58 -6.07 -6.46
CA ASP A 64 -6.09 -4.75 -6.80
C ASP A 64 -5.22 -4.10 -5.70
N TRP A 65 -4.33 -3.22 -6.16
CA TRP A 65 -3.45 -2.40 -5.37
C TRP A 65 -3.95 -0.97 -5.31
N TYR A 66 -4.20 -0.50 -4.10
CA TYR A 66 -4.71 0.83 -3.85
C TYR A 66 -3.58 1.78 -3.47
N MET A 67 -3.46 2.90 -4.16
CA MET A 67 -2.49 3.94 -3.84
C MET A 67 -3.14 5.09 -3.07
N GLY A 68 -2.44 5.53 -2.04
CA GLY A 68 -2.87 6.60 -1.16
C GLY A 68 -1.74 7.35 -0.49
N SER A 69 -2.12 8.31 0.36
CA SER A 69 -1.21 9.11 1.19
C SER A 69 -1.26 8.52 2.58
N LEU A 70 -0.10 8.49 3.22
CA LEU A 70 -0.04 8.24 4.65
C LEU A 70 -0.20 9.57 5.38
N ASN A 71 -1.26 9.69 6.18
CA ASN A 71 -1.50 10.86 7.02
C ASN A 71 -0.66 10.80 8.31
N ASP A 72 -0.50 11.95 8.96
CA ASP A 72 0.25 12.08 10.22
C ASP A 72 -0.39 11.28 11.37
N ASP A 73 -1.71 11.03 11.33
CA ASP A 73 -2.39 10.17 12.32
C ASP A 73 -2.16 8.67 12.08
N GLY A 74 -1.47 8.31 11.00
CA GLY A 74 -1.20 6.93 10.60
C GLY A 74 -2.28 6.30 9.72
N SER A 75 -3.37 7.03 9.44
CA SER A 75 -4.40 6.62 8.48
C SER A 75 -3.91 6.73 7.04
N VAL A 76 -4.52 5.94 6.18
CA VAL A 76 -4.26 5.93 4.73
C VAL A 76 -5.53 6.30 4.00
N ILE A 77 -5.42 7.27 3.09
CA ILE A 77 -6.51 7.63 2.17
C ILE A 77 -6.13 7.19 0.77
N CYS A 78 -6.78 6.16 0.25
CA CYS A 78 -6.56 5.65 -1.10
C CYS A 78 -7.43 6.39 -2.13
N TRP A 79 -6.83 6.87 -3.21
CA TRP A 79 -7.49 7.61 -4.29
C TRP A 79 -7.32 6.98 -5.68
N SER A 80 -6.46 5.97 -5.81
CA SER A 80 -6.24 5.26 -7.06
C SER A 80 -6.16 3.76 -6.82
N ALA A 81 -6.50 2.96 -7.83
CA ALA A 81 -6.40 1.51 -7.82
C ALA A 81 -5.65 1.04 -9.08
N TYR A 82 -4.84 0.00 -8.93
CA TYR A 82 -3.99 -0.59 -9.96
C TYR A 82 -4.22 -2.11 -9.94
N GLY A 83 -4.34 -2.72 -11.11
CA GLY A 83 -4.52 -4.18 -11.21
C GLY A 83 -3.25 -4.98 -10.87
N ASP A 84 -2.08 -4.33 -10.85
CA ASP A 84 -0.80 -4.98 -10.59
C ASP A 84 0.13 -4.11 -9.75
N LEU A 85 0.92 -4.77 -8.89
CA LEU A 85 1.89 -4.11 -8.02
C LEU A 85 2.97 -3.37 -8.83
N TYR A 86 3.44 -3.95 -9.93
CA TYR A 86 4.47 -3.34 -10.76
C TYR A 86 4.00 -2.02 -11.35
N GLU A 87 2.76 -1.96 -11.85
CA GLU A 87 2.16 -0.72 -12.33
C GLU A 87 2.02 0.32 -11.21
N ALA A 88 1.56 -0.12 -10.04
CA ALA A 88 1.42 0.75 -8.88
C ALA A 88 2.77 1.33 -8.43
N LEU A 89 3.83 0.51 -8.39
CA LEU A 89 5.18 0.94 -8.03
C LEU A 89 5.76 1.93 -9.04
N ARG A 90 5.49 1.75 -10.34
CA ARG A 90 5.94 2.69 -11.38
C ARG A 90 5.17 4.01 -11.40
N GLY A 91 4.03 4.08 -10.71
CA GLY A 91 3.20 5.28 -10.58
C GLY A 91 3.57 6.17 -9.39
N LEU A 92 4.48 5.74 -8.52
CA LEU A 92 5.05 6.51 -7.41
C LEU A 92 6.09 7.53 -7.93
#